data_AF-A0A9D7D4W8-F1
#
_entry.id   AF-A0A9D7D4W8-F1
#
_cell.length_a   1.000
_cell.length_b   1.000
_cell.length_c   1.000
_cell.angle_alpha   90.00
_cell.angle_beta   90.00
_cell.angle_gamma   90.00
#
_symmetry.space_group_name_H-M   'P 1'
#
loop_
_entity.id
_entity.type
_entity.pdbx_description
1 polymer ?
#
loop_
_entity_poly.entity_id
_entity_poly.type
_entity_poly.pdbx_seq_one_letter_code
_entity_poly.pdbx_strand_id
1 'polypeptide(L)'
;MRENDVDLGRLPNARYFVHVAEPGIHEYEIGNNDTMRMEIEPGETYYAIQSTQMGIVAGRAVLSPSDAAAFTEAQPRMRLWEPRN
;
A
#
# COMPACT_ATOMS: atom_id res chain seq x y z
N MET A 1 -3.00 3.99 -5.01
CA MET A 1 -3.66 2.81 -4.46
C MET A 1 -5.13 3.07 -4.63
N ARG A 2 -5.81 2.18 -5.35
CA ARG A 2 -7.23 2.29 -5.59
C ARG A 2 -7.93 1.05 -5.09
N GLU A 3 -9.21 1.20 -4.81
CA GLU A 3 -10.15 0.10 -4.63
C GLU A 3 -11.47 0.53 -5.27
N ASN A 4 -12.08 -0.34 -6.08
CA ASN A 4 -13.37 -0.06 -6.74
C ASN A 4 -13.41 1.32 -7.43
N ASP A 5 -12.36 1.65 -8.19
CA ASP A 5 -12.14 2.93 -8.88
C ASP A 5 -11.98 4.18 -7.97
N VAL A 6 -11.97 4.02 -6.64
CA VAL A 6 -11.75 5.11 -5.68
C VAL A 6 -10.25 5.25 -5.38
N ASP A 7 -9.69 6.46 -5.49
CA ASP A 7 -8.31 6.73 -5.08
C ASP A 7 -8.19 6.85 -3.56
N LEU A 8 -7.47 5.91 -2.95
CA LEU A 8 -7.23 5.85 -1.51
C LEU A 8 -5.98 6.63 -1.10
N GLY A 9 -5.00 6.74 -2.01
CA GLY A 9 -3.74 7.43 -1.74
C GLY A 9 -2.57 6.95 -2.57
N ARG A 10 -1.38 7.50 -2.33
CA ARG A 10 -0.17 7.18 -3.13
C ARG A 10 0.97 6.70 -2.23
N LEU A 11 1.78 5.79 -2.79
CA LEU A 11 2.98 5.23 -2.16
C LEU A 11 4.25 5.59 -2.98
N PRO A 12 4.61 6.87 -3.13
CA PRO A 12 5.92 7.22 -3.67
C PRO A 12 7.02 6.89 -2.64
N ASN A 13 8.28 6.92 -3.07
CA ASN A 13 9.42 6.62 -2.22
C ASN A 13 9.37 7.39 -0.88
N ALA A 14 9.65 6.68 0.21
CA ALA A 14 9.68 7.22 1.57
C ALA A 14 8.35 7.86 2.03
N ARG A 15 7.21 7.38 1.53
CA ARG A 15 5.88 7.76 2.02
C ARG A 15 5.06 6.56 2.46
N TYR A 16 4.16 6.81 3.39
CA TYR A 16 3.10 5.89 3.81
C TYR A 16 1.78 6.65 3.90
N PHE A 17 0.65 5.94 3.88
CA PHE A 17 -0.65 6.50 4.22
C PHE A 17 -1.42 5.49 5.07
N VAL A 18 -2.48 5.94 5.72
CA VAL A 18 -3.38 5.09 6.50
C VAL A 18 -4.73 5.08 5.82
N HIS A 19 -5.26 3.90 5.59
CA HIS A 19 -6.61 3.69 5.05
C HIS A 19 -7.45 2.97 6.10
N VAL A 20 -8.56 3.58 6.49
CA VAL A 20 -9.57 2.93 7.33
C VAL A 20 -10.51 2.19 6.38
N ALA A 21 -10.47 0.86 6.42
CA ALA A 21 -11.31 -0.02 5.63
C ALA A 21 -12.45 -0.58 6.50
N GLU A 22 -13.58 -0.88 5.86
CA GLU A 22 -14.62 -1.70 6.48
C GLU A 22 -14.13 -3.16 6.61
N PRO A 23 -14.66 -3.97 7.54
CA PRO A 23 -14.33 -5.39 7.57
C PRO A 23 -14.82 -6.12 6.31
N GLY A 24 -14.00 -7.03 5.77
CA GLY A 24 -14.35 -7.81 4.59
C GLY A 24 -13.18 -8.06 3.65
N ILE A 25 -13.51 -8.48 2.43
CA ILE A 25 -12.53 -8.73 1.37
C ILE A 25 -12.34 -7.45 0.56
N HIS A 26 -11.08 -7.03 0.43
CA HIS A 26 -10.66 -5.86 -0.31
C HIS A 26 -9.70 -6.24 -1.44
N GLU A 27 -9.79 -5.52 -2.56
CA GLU A 27 -8.85 -5.65 -3.67
C GLU A 27 -8.20 -4.30 -3.97
N TYR A 28 -6.92 -4.20 -3.62
CA TYR A 28 -6.17 -2.96 -3.73
C TYR A 28 -5.25 -2.96 -4.94
N GLU A 29 -5.38 -1.92 -5.77
CA GLU A 29 -4.63 -1.75 -7.00
C GLU A 29 -3.55 -0.66 -6.89
N ILE A 30 -2.38 -0.92 -7.46
CA ILE A 30 -1.33 0.10 -7.65
C ILE A 30 -1.12 0.42 -9.13
N GLY A 31 -1.97 1.34 -9.63
CA GLY A 31 -1.99 1.68 -11.06
C GLY A 31 -2.40 0.47 -11.88
N ASN A 32 -1.76 0.25 -13.03
CA ASN A 32 -1.98 -0.96 -13.84
C ASN A 32 -0.93 -2.03 -13.56
N ASN A 33 -0.20 -1.90 -12.44
CA ASN A 33 0.94 -2.75 -12.15
C ASN A 33 0.57 -3.96 -11.32
N ASP A 34 -0.25 -3.86 -10.29
CA ASP A 34 -0.47 -5.00 -9.39
C ASP A 34 -1.77 -4.83 -8.61
N THR A 35 -2.34 -5.96 -8.21
CA THR A 35 -3.55 -6.04 -7.39
C THR A 35 -3.31 -6.99 -6.24
N MET A 36 -3.61 -6.56 -5.02
CA MET A 36 -3.47 -7.38 -3.82
C MET A 36 -4.83 -7.53 -3.14
N ARG A 37 -5.25 -8.79 -2.94
CA ARG A 37 -6.45 -9.14 -2.18
C ARG A 37 -6.11 -9.25 -0.70
N MET A 38 -6.91 -8.63 0.15
CA MET A 38 -6.77 -8.70 1.62
C MET A 38 -8.11 -9.01 2.27
N GLU A 39 -8.09 -9.76 3.36
CA GLU A 39 -9.22 -9.94 4.25
C GLU A 39 -8.97 -9.10 5.51
N ILE A 40 -9.85 -8.14 5.76
CA ILE A 40 -9.75 -7.18 6.86
C ILE A 40 -10.71 -7.62 7.96
N GLU A 41 -10.16 -7.98 9.11
CA GLU A 41 -10.95 -8.29 10.30
C GLU A 41 -11.29 -7.01 11.11
N PRO A 42 -12.41 -6.99 11.85
CA PRO A 42 -12.79 -5.85 12.67
C PRO A 42 -11.76 -5.52 13.75
N GLY A 43 -11.28 -4.28 13.77
CA GLY A 43 -10.36 -3.78 14.81
C GLY A 43 -8.89 -4.13 14.60
N GLU A 44 -8.55 -4.86 13.53
CA GLU A 44 -7.19 -5.26 13.22
C GLU A 44 -6.47 -4.23 12.32
N THR A 45 -5.14 -4.20 12.40
CA THR A 45 -4.29 -3.36 11.54
C THR A 45 -3.40 -4.23 10.67
N TYR A 46 -3.57 -4.11 9.36
CA TYR A 46 -2.75 -4.81 8.38
C TYR A 46 -1.75 -3.86 7.74
N TYR A 47 -0.62 -4.43 7.30
CA TYR A 47 0.47 -3.68 6.70
C TYR A 47 0.73 -4.21 5.29
N ALA A 48 0.91 -3.29 4.36
CA ALA A 48 1.26 -3.58 2.97
C ALA A 48 2.40 -2.66 2.56
N ILE A 49 3.30 -3.17 1.72
CA ILE A 49 4.45 -2.42 1.23
C ILE A 49 4.51 -2.48 -0.30
N GLN A 50 4.76 -1.32 -0.92
CA GLN A 50 5.08 -1.25 -2.33
C GLN A 50 6.60 -1.39 -2.51
N SER A 51 7.02 -2.34 -3.35
CA SER A 51 8.41 -2.46 -3.79
C SER A 51 8.51 -2.35 -5.31
N THR A 52 9.73 -2.09 -5.81
CA THR A 52 9.99 -2.13 -7.27
C THR A 52 10.67 -3.45 -7.58
N GLN A 53 9.99 -4.31 -8.32
CA GLN A 53 10.58 -5.52 -8.88
C GLN A 53 11.27 -5.18 -10.20
N MET A 54 12.58 -5.41 -10.29
CA MET A 54 13.35 -5.16 -11.50
C MET A 54 13.11 -6.27 -12.54
N GLY A 55 12.65 -5.90 -13.73
CA GLY A 55 12.55 -6.78 -14.90
C GLY A 55 13.58 -6.44 -15.98
N ILE A 56 13.51 -7.13 -17.13
CA ILE A 56 14.42 -6.94 -18.28
C ILE A 56 14.23 -5.58 -18.95
N VAL A 57 13.00 -5.04 -18.96
CA VAL A 57 12.63 -3.85 -19.76
C VAL A 57 12.29 -2.63 -18.90
N ALA A 58 11.74 -2.82 -17.70
CA ALA A 58 11.50 -1.76 -16.71
C ALA A 58 11.23 -2.36 -15.31
N GLY A 59 11.40 -1.54 -14.27
CA GLY A 59 10.93 -1.87 -12.92
C GLY A 59 9.41 -1.80 -12.83
N ARG A 60 8.79 -2.80 -12.22
CA ARG A 60 7.34 -2.85 -11.95
C ARG A 60 7.10 -2.63 -10.46
N ALA A 61 6.18 -1.74 -10.13
CA ALA A 61 5.71 -1.62 -8.75
C ALA A 61 4.87 -2.85 -8.40
N VAL A 62 5.16 -3.49 -7.26
CA VAL A 62 4.41 -4.64 -6.74
C VAL A 62 3.99 -4.36 -5.30
N LEU A 63 2.84 -4.87 -4.90
CA LEU A 63 2.30 -4.71 -3.56
C LEU A 63 2.37 -6.06 -2.84
N SER A 64 2.96 -6.08 -1.65
CA SER A 64 3.10 -7.30 -0.86
C SER A 64 2.65 -7.10 0.58
N PRO A 65 2.16 -8.15 1.27
CA PRO A 65 1.96 -8.12 2.71
C PRO A 65 3.25 -7.73 3.45
N SER A 66 3.09 -7.04 4.56
CA SER A 66 4.17 -6.63 5.47
C SER A 66 3.67 -6.73 6.93
N ASP A 67 4.41 -6.15 7.87
CA ASP A 67 4.09 -6.19 9.29
C ASP A 67 4.47 -4.89 10.02
N ALA A 68 4.05 -4.81 11.29
CA ALA A 68 4.30 -3.66 12.15
C ALA A 68 5.79 -3.42 12.44
N ALA A 69 6.60 -4.48 12.47
CA ALA A 69 8.02 -4.37 12.76
C ALA A 69 8.77 -3.71 11.59
N ALA A 70 8.52 -4.19 10.37
CA ALA A 70 9.05 -3.61 9.14
C ALA A 70 8.60 -2.15 8.97
N PHE A 71 7.34 -1.84 9.27
CA PHE A 71 6.86 -0.45 9.25
C PHE A 71 7.60 0.42 10.26
N THR A 72 7.72 -0.03 11.51
CA THR A 72 8.38 0.72 12.60
C THR A 72 9.85 1.00 12.28
N GLU A 73 10.57 0.04 11.67
CA GLU A 73 11.95 0.22 11.22
C GLU A 73 12.08 1.27 10.10
N ALA A 74 11.11 1.29 9.17
CA ALA A 74 11.10 2.24 8.06
C ALA A 74 10.62 3.63 8.47
N GLN A 75 9.71 3.74 9.45
CA GLN A 75 8.97 4.96 9.79
C GLN A 75 9.84 6.21 10.00
N PRO A 76 11.02 6.16 10.66
CA PRO A 76 11.85 7.35 10.86
C PRO A 76 12.34 8.00 9.57
N ARG A 77 12.35 7.24 8.46
CA ARG A 77 12.76 7.68 7.13
C ARG A 77 11.58 8.00 6.22
N MET A 78 10.35 7.76 6.68
CA MET A 78 9.13 7.98 5.91
C MET A 78 8.40 9.23 6.36
N ARG A 79 7.56 9.77 5.49
CA ARG A 79 6.60 10.82 5.82
C ARG A 79 5.20 10.39 5.44
N LEU A 80 4.20 10.84 6.20
CA LEU A 80 2.81 10.67 5.80
C LEU A 80 2.62 11.27 4.40
N TRP A 81 1.90 10.54 3.55
CA TRP A 81 1.41 11.04 2.28
C TRP A 81 0.16 11.88 2.54
N GLU A 82 0.21 13.11 2.08
CA GLU A 82 -0.92 14.03 2.11
C GLU A 82 -1.38 14.24 0.65
N PRO A 83 -2.69 14.14 0.36
CA PRO A 83 -3.22 14.52 -0.94
C PRO A 83 -2.78 15.96 -1.25
N ARG A 84 -2.18 16.17 -2.42
CA ARG A 84 -1.97 17.54 -2.91
C ARG A 84 -3.31 18.01 -3.47
N ASN A 85 -3.89 19.02 -2.81
CA ASN A 85 -5.03 19.79 -3.33
C ASN A 85 -4.72 20.36 -4.72
#